data_AF-A0A2N6K9Q6-F1
#
_entry.id   AF-A0A2N6K9Q6-F1
#
_cell.length_a   1.000
_cell.length_b   1.000
_cell.length_c   1.000
_cell.angle_alpha   90.00
_cell.angle_beta   90.00
_cell.angle_gamma   90.00
#
_symmetry.space_group_name_H-M   'P 1'
#
loop_
_entity.id
_entity.type
_entity.pdbx_description
1 polymer ?
#
loop_
_entity_poly.entity_id
_entity_poly.type
_entity_poly.pdbx_seq_one_letter_code
_entity_poly.pdbx_strand_id
1 'polypeptide(L)'
;MLPQYENMRYFVQAESRFGLKTIEGRKITLAGVKPVGQWQWQFKAFWLYGAVESLTGESLFWQFSHVDTECYQQFLNEFAACYPKSLNVLQVDNGLFHKAK
;
A
#
# COMPACT_ATOMS: atom_id res chain seq x y z
N MET A 1 6.49 -20.85 -22.12
CA MET A 1 5.38 -20.30 -21.31
C MET A 1 4.36 -21.38 -21.10
N LEU A 2 3.72 -21.45 -19.93
CA LEU A 2 2.56 -22.35 -19.77
C LEU A 2 1.51 -21.97 -20.83
N PRO A 3 0.84 -22.93 -21.49
CA PRO A 3 -0.04 -22.66 -22.64
C PRO A 3 -1.19 -21.68 -22.35
N GLN A 4 -1.52 -21.48 -21.07
CA GLN A 4 -2.65 -20.68 -20.59
C GLN A 4 -2.36 -19.17 -20.44
N TYR A 5 -1.10 -18.74 -20.48
CA TYR A 5 -0.72 -17.33 -20.26
C TYR A 5 -0.06 -16.72 -21.50
N GLU A 6 -0.46 -15.50 -21.84
CA GLU A 6 0.02 -14.76 -23.01
C GLU A 6 1.42 -14.17 -22.77
N ASN A 7 1.71 -13.75 -21.54
CA ASN A 7 2.99 -13.18 -21.14
C ASN A 7 3.30 -13.41 -19.64
N MET A 8 4.49 -12.99 -19.20
CA MET A 8 4.89 -12.97 -17.79
C MET A 8 5.14 -11.52 -17.38
N ARG A 9 4.61 -11.14 -16.23
CA ARG A 9 4.65 -9.77 -15.71
C ARG A 9 5.21 -9.77 -14.30
N TYR A 10 5.95 -8.72 -13.96
CA TYR A 10 6.61 -8.61 -12.66
C TYR A 10 6.16 -7.34 -11.94
N PHE A 11 5.56 -7.54 -10.78
CA PHE A 11 4.99 -6.51 -9.94
C PHE A 11 5.71 -6.45 -8.60
N VAL A 12 5.84 -5.24 -8.07
CA VAL A 12 6.27 -5.01 -6.69
C VAL A 12 5.09 -4.47 -5.92
N GLN A 13 4.79 -5.08 -4.78
CA GLN A 13 3.65 -4.74 -3.95
C GLN A 13 4.08 -4.37 -2.53
N ALA A 14 3.33 -3.42 -1.96
CA ALA A 14 3.47 -3.00 -0.57
C ALA A 14 2.17 -2.38 -0.05
N GLU A 15 2.07 -2.28 1.26
CA GLU A 15 1.02 -1.58 1.97
C GLU A 15 1.53 -0.27 2.60
N SER A 16 0.70 0.76 2.57
CA SER A 16 0.98 1.99 3.28
C SER A 16 -0.25 2.52 4.01
N ARG A 17 -0.04 2.99 5.24
CA ARG A 17 -1.10 3.58 6.06
C ARG A 17 -1.18 5.08 5.81
N PHE A 18 -2.34 5.53 5.36
CA PHE A 18 -2.65 6.94 5.16
C PHE A 18 -3.68 7.37 6.21
N GLY A 19 -3.45 8.50 6.85
CA GLY A 19 -4.35 8.95 7.90
C GLY A 19 -4.14 10.39 8.29
N LEU A 20 -5.00 10.84 9.21
CA LEU A 20 -4.96 12.19 9.74
C LEU A 20 -3.78 12.31 10.71
N LYS A 21 -2.67 12.82 10.19
CA LYS A 21 -1.52 13.27 10.97
C LYS A 21 -1.46 14.79 10.94
N THR A 22 -1.21 15.40 12.10
CA THR A 22 -0.97 16.84 12.17
C THR A 22 0.26 17.18 11.32
N ILE A 23 0.08 18.04 10.32
CA ILE A 23 1.19 18.54 9.52
C ILE A 23 1.94 19.57 10.36
N GLU A 24 3.22 19.30 10.62
CA GLU A 24 4.09 20.20 11.35
C GLU A 24 4.61 21.30 10.42
N GLY A 25 4.61 22.54 10.92
CA GLY A 25 5.09 23.70 10.20
C GLY A 25 6.00 24.56 11.07
N ARG A 26 6.65 25.55 10.45
CA ARG A 26 7.48 26.53 11.16
C ARG A 26 6.61 27.70 11.62
N LYS A 27 6.89 28.24 12.81
CA LYS A 27 6.28 29.48 13.33
C LYS A 27 7.38 30.47 13.68
N ILE A 28 7.12 31.76 13.46
CA ILE A 28 8.00 32.84 13.89
C ILE A 28 7.72 33.11 15.37
N THR A 29 8.77 33.11 16.19
CA THR A 29 8.73 33.40 17.63
C THR A 29 9.86 34.35 18.00
N LEU A 30 9.79 34.91 19.22
CA LEU A 30 10.90 35.66 19.81
C LEU A 30 12.11 34.75 20.06
N ALA A 31 13.31 35.35 20.14
CA ALA A 31 14.52 34.62 20.48
C ALA A 31 14.38 33.87 21.81
N GLY A 32 14.73 32.58 21.83
CA GLY A 32 14.59 31.72 23.01
C GLY A 32 13.18 31.19 23.27
N VAL A 33 12.16 31.58 22.50
CA VAL A 33 10.78 31.13 22.68
C VAL A 33 10.46 29.97 21.74
N LYS A 34 10.13 28.80 22.31
CA LYS A 34 9.76 27.61 21.54
C LYS A 34 8.37 27.79 20.88
N PRO A 35 8.22 27.51 19.58
CA PRO A 35 6.91 27.51 18.94
C PRO A 35 6.05 26.35 19.46
N VAL A 36 4.80 26.64 19.82
CA VAL A 36 3.81 25.64 20.27
C VAL A 36 2.69 25.53 19.24
N GLY A 37 2.30 24.30 18.91
CA GLY A 37 1.23 23.97 17.98
C GLY A 37 0.18 23.09 18.64
N GLN A 38 -1.04 23.09 18.09
CA GLN A 38 -2.06 22.13 18.47
C GLN A 38 -1.72 20.78 17.82
N TRP A 39 -1.77 19.73 18.61
CA TRP A 39 -1.51 18.36 18.16
C TRP A 39 -2.83 17.60 18.13
N GLN A 40 -3.24 17.16 16.96
CA GLN A 40 -4.45 16.36 16.79
C GLN A 40 -4.08 14.88 16.67
N TRP A 41 -4.68 14.06 17.54
CA TRP A 41 -4.50 12.61 17.60
C TRP A 41 -5.82 11.88 17.33
N GLN A 42 -6.31 12.01 16.10
CA GLN A 42 -7.62 11.44 15.73
C GLN A 42 -7.55 9.96 15.34
N PHE A 43 -6.36 9.43 15.03
CA PHE A 43 -6.12 8.03 14.63
C PHE A 43 -7.00 7.49 13.48
N LYS A 44 -7.64 8.39 12.73
CA LYS A 44 -8.40 8.00 11.54
C LYS A 44 -7.41 7.74 10.42
N ALA A 45 -7.34 6.49 10.00
CA ALA A 45 -6.47 6.04 8.92
C ALA A 45 -7.15 4.94 8.12
N PHE A 46 -6.70 4.79 6.88
CA PHE A 46 -6.95 3.65 6.02
C PHE A 46 -5.61 3.11 5.52
N TRP A 47 -5.65 1.92 4.94
CA TRP A 47 -4.51 1.28 4.31
C TRP A 47 -4.72 1.22 2.81
N LEU A 48 -3.66 1.53 2.08
CA LEU A 48 -3.61 1.37 0.64
C LEU A 48 -2.67 0.23 0.32
N TYR A 49 -3.20 -0.78 -0.34
CA TYR A 49 -2.45 -1.90 -0.91
C TYR A 49 -2.20 -1.54 -2.37
N GLY A 50 -0.94 -1.57 -2.80
CA GLY A 50 -0.57 -1.19 -4.16
C GLY A 50 0.39 -2.20 -4.77
N ALA A 51 0.10 -2.66 -5.99
CA ALA A 51 1.03 -3.41 -6.82
C ALA A 51 1.34 -2.62 -8.09
N VAL A 52 2.62 -2.47 -8.42
CA VAL A 52 3.08 -1.71 -9.60
C VAL A 52 3.99 -2.59 -10.44
N GLU A 53 3.70 -2.70 -11.74
CA GLU A 53 4.56 -3.40 -12.69
C GLU A 53 5.83 -2.59 -12.94
N SER A 54 6.99 -3.21 -12.75
CA SER A 54 8.28 -2.50 -12.83
C SER A 54 8.61 -2.00 -14.23
N LEU A 55 8.13 -2.67 -15.27
CA LEU A 55 8.47 -2.34 -16.66
C LEU A 55 7.62 -1.20 -17.24
N THR A 56 6.31 -1.23 -16.98
CA THR A 56 5.35 -0.31 -17.62
C THR A 56 4.85 0.78 -16.69
N GLY A 57 4.97 0.58 -15.37
CA GLY A 57 4.33 1.43 -14.36
C GLY A 57 2.83 1.18 -14.20
N GLU A 58 2.24 0.19 -14.89
CA GLU A 58 0.85 -0.18 -14.67
C GLU A 58 0.64 -0.61 -13.22
N SER A 59 -0.43 -0.15 -12.59
CA SER A 59 -0.61 -0.29 -11.15
C SER A 59 -2.05 -0.59 -10.76
N LEU A 60 -2.20 -1.41 -9.74
CA LEU A 60 -3.47 -1.68 -9.06
C LEU A 60 -3.38 -1.20 -7.61
N PHE A 61 -4.37 -0.42 -7.18
CA PHE A 61 -4.48 0.07 -5.80
C PHE A 61 -5.84 -0.27 -5.20
N TRP A 62 -5.84 -0.74 -3.96
CA TRP A 62 -7.06 -1.01 -3.19
C TRP A 62 -6.96 -0.43 -1.79
N GLN A 63 -8.08 0.13 -1.33
CA GLN A 63 -8.20 0.72 -0.01
C GLN A 63 -8.88 -0.26 0.96
N PHE A 64 -8.29 -0.44 2.13
CA PHE A 64 -8.83 -1.22 3.24
C PHE A 64 -8.80 -0.42 4.53
N SER A 65 -9.59 -0.84 5.52
CA SER A 65 -9.62 -0.18 6.83
C SER A 65 -8.42 -0.57 7.71
N HIS A 66 -7.80 -1.73 7.46
CA HIS A 66 -6.71 -2.28 8.27
C HIS A 66 -5.80 -3.19 7.41
N VAL A 67 -4.75 -3.73 8.04
CA VAL A 67 -3.89 -4.76 7.44
C VAL A 67 -4.03 -6.06 8.19
N ASP A 68 -4.46 -7.09 7.47
CA ASP A 68 -4.53 -8.46 7.93
C ASP A 68 -4.52 -9.43 6.73
N THR A 69 -4.65 -10.72 7.05
CA THR A 69 -4.70 -11.79 6.05
C THR A 69 -5.94 -11.70 5.16
N GLU A 70 -7.11 -11.35 5.70
CA GLU A 70 -8.36 -11.33 4.94
C GLU A 70 -8.35 -10.22 3.88
N CYS A 71 -7.93 -9.01 4.27
CA CYS A 71 -7.74 -7.89 3.35
C CYS A 71 -6.70 -8.23 2.28
N TYR A 72 -5.59 -8.87 2.66
CA TYR A 72 -4.56 -9.27 1.70
C TYR A 72 -5.07 -10.34 0.71
N GLN A 73 -5.82 -11.33 1.16
CA GLN A 73 -6.43 -12.31 0.26
C GLN A 73 -7.44 -11.66 -0.70
N GLN A 74 -8.24 -10.70 -0.22
CA GLN A 74 -9.12 -9.93 -1.08
C GLN A 74 -8.33 -9.14 -2.13
N PHE A 75 -7.24 -8.49 -1.73
CA PHE A 75 -6.34 -7.82 -2.67
C PHE A 75 -5.80 -8.78 -3.76
N LEU A 76 -5.36 -9.98 -3.38
CA LEU A 76 -4.87 -10.99 -4.33
C LEU A 76 -5.95 -11.44 -5.32
N ASN A 77 -7.20 -11.58 -4.86
CA ASN A 77 -8.33 -11.94 -5.72
C ASN A 77 -8.56 -10.87 -6.80
N GLU A 78 -8.57 -9.59 -6.39
CA GLU A 78 -8.76 -8.45 -7.29
C GLU A 78 -7.57 -8.30 -8.25
N PHE A 79 -6.35 -8.53 -7.77
CA PHE A 79 -5.15 -8.51 -8.58
C PHE A 79 -5.16 -9.61 -9.66
N ALA A 80 -5.55 -10.83 -9.30
CA ALA A 80 -5.68 -11.93 -10.25
C ALA A 80 -6.80 -11.67 -11.29
N ALA A 81 -7.90 -11.07 -10.86
CA ALA A 81 -9.01 -10.71 -11.75
C ALA A 81 -8.64 -9.58 -12.73
N CYS A 82 -7.79 -8.64 -12.32
CA CYS A 82 -7.30 -7.55 -13.17
C CYS A 82 -6.33 -8.03 -14.25
N TYR A 83 -5.51 -9.04 -13.94
CA TYR A 83 -4.45 -9.55 -14.82
C TYR A 83 -4.59 -11.06 -15.11
N PRO A 84 -5.73 -11.54 -15.66
CA PRO A 84 -6.03 -12.97 -15.73
C PRO A 84 -5.27 -13.72 -16.84
N LYS A 85 -4.77 -12.99 -17.85
CA LYS A 85 -4.11 -13.56 -19.03
C LYS A 85 -2.59 -13.66 -18.90
N SER A 86 -2.03 -13.12 -17.83
CA SER A 86 -0.59 -13.05 -17.60
C SER A 86 -0.19 -13.92 -16.43
N LEU A 87 1.00 -14.52 -16.52
CA LEU A 87 1.66 -15.10 -15.36
C LEU A 87 2.25 -13.96 -14.54
N ASN A 88 1.58 -13.60 -13.45
CA ASN A 88 1.99 -12.47 -12.61
C ASN A 88 2.92 -12.95 -11.50
N VAL A 89 4.16 -12.45 -11.51
CA VAL A 89 5.11 -12.58 -10.40
C VAL A 89 4.94 -11.35 -9.52
N LEU A 90 4.47 -11.56 -8.28
CA LEU A 90 4.26 -10.51 -7.31
C LEU A 90 5.35 -10.58 -6.24
N GLN A 91 6.24 -9.59 -6.19
CA GLN A 91 7.19 -9.43 -5.11
C GLN A 91 6.54 -8.68 -3.95
N VAL A 92 6.61 -9.28 -2.76
CA VAL A 92 6.15 -8.72 -1.49
C VAL A 92 7.25 -8.77 -0.44
N ASP A 93 7.07 -8.06 0.66
CA ASP A 93 7.97 -8.16 1.80
C ASP A 93 7.73 -9.46 2.61
N ASN A 94 8.39 -9.58 3.77
CA ASN A 94 8.31 -10.77 4.60
C ASN A 94 7.23 -10.69 5.70
N GLY A 95 6.21 -9.85 5.52
CA GLY A 95 5.08 -9.68 6.43
C GLY A 95 4.37 -10.99 6.77
N LEU A 96 3.98 -11.16 8.03
CA LEU A 96 3.37 -12.41 8.52
C LEU A 96 2.02 -12.71 7.83
N PHE A 97 1.24 -11.68 7.53
CA PHE A 97 -0.06 -11.81 6.87
C PHE A 97 0.05 -12.28 5.41
N HIS A 98 1.22 -12.14 4.77
CA HIS A 98 1.47 -12.71 3.44
C HIS A 98 1.63 -14.24 3.43
N LYS A 99 1.79 -14.87 4.60
CA LYS A 99 2.10 -16.30 4.75
C LYS A 99 1.02 -17.08 5.48
N ALA A 100 -0.09 -16.43 5.82
CA ALA A 100 -1.21 -17.11 6.42
C ALA A 100 -1.83 -18.12 5.43
N LYS A 101 -2.48 -19.14 5.97
CA LYS A 101 -3.04 -20.27 5.21
C LYS A 101 -4.36 -19.92 4.54
#